data_AF-A0A820LPQ2-F1
#
_entry.id   AF-A0A820LPQ2-F1
#
_cell.length_a   1.000
_cell.length_b   1.000
_cell.length_c   1.000
_cell.angle_alpha   90.00
_cell.angle_beta   90.00
_cell.angle_gamma   90.00
#
_symmetry.space_group_name_H-M   'P 1'
#
loop_
_entity.id
_entity.type
_entity.pdbx_description
1 polymer ?
#
loop_
_entity_poly.entity_id
_entity_poly.type
_entity_poly.pdbx_seq_one_letter_code
_entity_poly.pdbx_strand_id
1 'polypeptide(L)' 'EMLKRDIYVIGFSFPVVPKDRARIRVQVSAAHSKADLKRCIDAFAQVGRQLKVIK' A
#
# COMPACT_ATOMS: atom_id res chain seq x y z
N GLU A 1 -9.95 -1.07 -0.03
CA GLU A 1 -9.37 -2.06 0.90
C GLU A 1 -8.42 -1.47 1.93
N MET A 2 -7.36 -0.75 1.55
CA MET A 2 -6.40 -0.17 2.53
C MET A 2 -7.02 0.89 3.44
N LEU A 3 -7.79 1.84 2.89
CA LEU A 3 -8.45 2.89 3.68
C LEU A 3 -9.45 2.33 4.69
N LYS A 4 -10.12 1.21 4.37
CA LYS A 4 -11.02 0.50 5.30
C LYS A 4 -10.28 -0.12 6.49
N ARG A 5 -8.95 -0.14 6.47
CA ARG A 5 -8.05 -0.65 7.52
C ARG A 5 -7.23 0.49 8.14
N ASP A 6 -7.74 1.72 8.02
CA ASP A 6 -7.11 2.95 8.54
C ASP A 6 -5.70 3.20 7.99
N ILE A 7 -5.42 2.72 6.77
CA ILE A 7 -4.16 2.97 6.06
C ILE A 7 -4.48 3.77 4.80
N TYR A 8 -4.16 5.06 4.86
CA TYR A 8 -4.31 5.97 3.74
C TYR A 8 -3.12 5.85 2.79
N VAL A 9 -3.36 5.35 1.58
CA VAL A 9 -2.39 5.26 0.49
C VAL A 9 -3.09 5.56 -0.83
N ILE A 10 -2.36 6.15 -1.77
CA ILE A 10 -2.86 6.49 -3.10
C ILE A 10 -2.14 5.63 -4.14
N GLY A 11 -2.91 5.08 -5.07
CA GLY A 11 -2.38 4.42 -6.25
C GLY A 11 -1.95 5.43 -7.30
N PHE A 12 -0.75 5.26 -7.85
CA PHE A 12 -0.27 6.00 -9.00
C PHE A 12 -0.63 5.23 -10.27
N SER A 13 -1.34 5.89 -11.18
CA SER A 13 -1.68 5.39 -12.51
C SER A 13 -1.33 6.43 -13.57
N PHE A 14 -1.50 6.10 -14.85
CA PHE A 14 -1.37 7.07 -15.94
C PHE A 14 -2.28 8.29 -15.70
N PRO A 15 -1.82 9.54 -15.96
CA PRO A 15 -0.55 9.93 -16.59
C PRO A 15 0.65 10.06 -15.65
N VAL A 16 0.47 9.85 -14.33
CA VAL A 16 1.54 10.05 -13.33
C VAL A 16 2.64 8.99 -13.45
N VAL A 17 2.30 7.79 -13.91
CA VAL A 17 3.24 6.73 -14.29
C VAL A 17 2.89 6.22 -15.70
N PRO A 18 3.84 5.61 -16.44
CA PRO A 18 3.53 5.01 -17.73
C PRO A 18 2.38 3.99 -17.66
N LYS A 19 1.70 3.78 -18.79
CA LYS A 19 0.68 2.73 -18.91
C LYS A 19 1.24 1.37 -18.47
N ASP A 20 0.38 0.55 -17.89
CA ASP A 20 0.71 -0.80 -17.38
C ASP A 20 1.79 -0.84 -16.29
N ARG A 21 2.14 0.31 -15.70
CA ARG A 21 3.10 0.47 -14.60
C ARG A 21 2.49 1.11 -13.37
N ALA A 22 1.18 0.93 -13.19
CA ALA A 22 0.45 1.39 -12.00
C ALA A 22 1.05 0.77 -10.73
N ARG A 23 1.20 1.57 -9.68
CA ARG A 23 1.82 1.13 -8.43
C ARG A 23 1.34 1.96 -7.25
N ILE A 24 1.42 1.41 -6.05
CA ILE A 24 1.27 2.17 -4.81
C ILE A 24 2.68 2.52 -4.34
N ARG A 25 2.99 3.81 -4.17
CA ARG A 25 4.27 4.25 -3.60
C ARG A 25 4.01 4.69 -2.16
N VAL A 26 4.58 3.95 -1.21
CA VAL A 26 4.52 4.26 0.21
C VAL A 26 5.68 5.19 0.57
N GLN A 27 5.42 6.17 1.43
CA GLN A 27 6.43 7.10 1.94
C GLN A 27 6.54 6.91 3.46
N VAL A 28 7.70 6.46 3.92
CA VAL A 28 7.96 6.25 5.35
C VAL A 28 8.55 7.53 5.94
N SER A 29 7.93 8.01 7.01
CA SER A 29 8.43 9.09 7.87
C SER A 29 9.04 8.54 9.16
N ALA A 30 10.00 9.27 9.74
CA ALA A 30 10.55 9.02 11.07
C ALA A 30 9.50 9.09 12.19
N ALA A 31 8.35 9.72 11.92
CA ALA A 31 7.22 9.76 12.86
C ALA A 31 6.50 8.40 13.03
N HIS A 32 6.70 7.44 12.12
CA HIS A 32 6.06 6.14 12.24
C HIS A 32 6.77 5.25 13.25
N SER A 33 6.00 4.63 14.14
CA SER A 33 6.52 3.61 15.04
C SER A 33 6.70 2.27 14.33
N LYS A 34 7.47 1.34 14.94
CA LYS A 34 7.56 -0.04 14.45
C LYS A 34 6.20 -0.73 14.39
N ALA A 35 5.30 -0.40 15.32
CA ALA A 35 3.94 -0.94 15.34
C ALA A 35 3.11 -0.44 14.15
N ASP A 36 3.23 0.84 13.78
CA ASP A 36 2.56 1.39 12.59
C ASP A 36 3.04 0.71 11.31
N LEU A 37 4.36 0.52 11.19
CA LEU A 37 4.95 -0.17 10.04
C LEU A 37 4.47 -1.63 9.97
N LYS A 38 4.45 -2.34 11.10
CA LYS A 38 3.97 -3.72 11.14
C LYS A 38 2.49 -3.82 10.75
N ARG A 39 1.63 -2.96 11.28
CA ARG A 39 0.21 -2.87 10.91
C ARG A 39 0.04 -2.63 9.41
N CYS A 40 0.83 -1.72 8.86
CA CYS A 40 0.82 -1.41 7.43
C CYS A 40 1.21 -2.62 6.57
N ILE A 41 2.32 -3.28 6.92
CA ILE A 41 2.81 -4.48 6.21
C ILE A 41 1.79 -5.61 6.25
N ASP A 42 1.23 -5.91 7.43
CA ASP A 42 0.25 -6.98 7.61
C ASP A 42 -1.01 -6.73 6.77
N ALA A 43 -1.48 -5.48 6.73
CA ALA A 43 -2.61 -5.08 5.89
C ALA A 43 -2.31 -5.23 4.39
N PHE A 44 -1.13 -4.80 3.92
CA PHE A 44 -0.72 -4.98 2.53
C PHE A 44 -0.61 -6.46 2.16
N ALA A 45 -0.06 -7.31 3.04
CA ALA A 45 0.05 -8.73 2.81
C ALA A 45 -1.34 -9.40 2.73
N GLN A 46 -2.26 -9.06 3.64
CA GLN A 46 -3.61 -9.60 3.64
C GLN A 46 -4.38 -9.20 2.37
N VAL A 47 -4.39 -7.90 2.04
CA VAL A 47 -5.09 -7.38 0.87
C VAL A 47 -4.44 -7.89 -0.42
N GLY A 48 -3.11 -7.94 -0.46
CA GLY A 48 -2.36 -8.46 -1.60
C GLY A 48 -2.69 -9.92 -1.92
N ARG A 49 -2.83 -10.77 -0.91
CA ARG A 49 -3.31 -12.16 -1.10
C ARG A 49 -4.77 -12.23 -1.50
N GLN A 50 -5.65 -11.46 -0.85
CA GLN A 50 -7.08 -11.40 -1.17
C GLN A 50 -7.33 -11.02 -2.63
N LEU A 51 -6.57 -10.05 -3.14
CA LEU A 51 -6.66 -9.56 -4.52
C LEU A 51 -5.76 -10.34 -5.49
N LYS A 52 -5.08 -11.41 -5.02
CA LYS A 52 -4.17 -12.25 -5.81
C LYS A 52 -3.02 -11.48 -6.49
N VAL A 53 -2.60 -10.37 -5.88
CA VAL A 53 -1.43 -9.58 -6.28
C VAL A 53 -0.14 -10.20 -5.71
N ILE A 54 -0.24 -10.81 -4.53
CA ILE A 54 0.85 -11.53 -3.85
C ILE A 54 0.44 -13.00 -3.76
N LYS A 55 1.35 -13.91 -4.13
CA LYS A 55 1.16 -15.37 -4.00
C LYS A 55 1.46 -15.83 -2.57
#